data_AF-A0A353J9G8-F1
#
_entry.id   AF-A0A353J9G8-F1
#
_cell.length_a   1.000
_cell.length_b   1.000
_cell.length_c   1.000
_cell.angle_alpha   90.00
_cell.angle_beta   90.00
_cell.angle_gamma   90.00
#
_symmetry.space_group_name_H-M   'P 1'
#
loop_
_entity.id
_entity.type
_entity.pdbx_description
1 polymer ?
#
loop_
_entity_poly.entity_id
_entity_poly.type
_entity_poly.pdbx_seq_one_letter_code
_entity_poly.pdbx_strand_id
1 'polypeptide(L)'
;MRLFFILISVVLGLCFFKINFVVGIITSLVFLSLTFIKFPKKRTFIYLALIISCAGISKIPFENNNENNIYSGVVIESKENYFLFQSGLEKFYVYEDNNYKEVGDILCIEAKPKELEITSYESRFNFKDYLINKGVKRSLSAHRINTKLSNPFRLKKYKKQFLSGFDEESKYLISSLLFMDIEYESNYLKLADELNIISLLTVSGIYIKLLILIFKKLFGFLTNEKLKDILPYLVLMPYGMFVFSKLEGYLRSAF
;
A
#
# COMPACT_ATOMS: atom_id res chain seq x y z
N MET A 1 13.36 15.38 18.76
CA MET A 1 13.74 14.09 19.38
C MET A 1 12.53 13.24 19.79
N ARG A 2 11.62 13.69 20.69
CA ARG A 2 10.46 12.87 21.14
C ARG A 2 9.48 12.49 20.01
N LEU A 3 9.13 13.47 19.17
CA LEU A 3 8.26 13.26 18.00
C LEU A 3 8.86 12.29 16.96
N PHE A 4 10.20 12.27 16.83
CA PHE A 4 10.89 11.40 15.88
C PHE A 4 10.77 9.92 16.25
N PHE A 5 10.87 9.58 17.54
CA PHE A 5 10.69 8.21 18.02
C PHE A 5 9.22 7.75 17.97
N ILE A 6 8.27 8.66 18.22
CA ILE A 6 6.84 8.37 18.04
C ILE A 6 6.56 8.08 16.56
N LEU A 7 7.10 8.91 15.66
CA LEU A 7 6.95 8.74 14.22
C LEU A 7 7.60 7.44 13.73
N ILE A 8 8.81 7.10 14.21
CA ILE A 8 9.45 5.80 13.95
C ILE A 8 8.62 4.64 14.50
N SER A 9 8.06 4.75 15.70
CA SER A 9 7.23 3.70 16.28
C SER A 9 5.93 3.49 15.50
N VAL A 10 5.33 4.56 14.98
CA VAL A 10 4.14 4.50 14.11
C VAL A 10 4.50 3.91 12.76
N VAL A 11 5.63 4.31 12.17
CA VAL A 11 6.13 3.77 10.89
C VAL A 11 6.49 2.29 11.03
N LEU A 12 7.15 1.89 12.12
CA LEU A 12 7.44 0.49 12.42
C LEU A 12 6.15 -0.30 12.64
N GLY A 13 5.20 0.24 13.41
CA GLY A 13 3.88 -0.38 13.60
C GLY A 13 3.09 -0.55 12.30
N LEU A 14 3.20 0.39 11.36
CA LEU A 14 2.64 0.26 10.01
C LEU A 14 3.40 -0.76 9.15
N CYS A 15 4.72 -0.84 9.27
CA CYS A 15 5.53 -1.88 8.61
C CYS A 15 5.21 -3.28 9.14
N PHE A 16 4.85 -3.42 10.42
CA PHE A 16 4.39 -4.66 11.04
C PHE A 16 3.14 -5.25 10.38
N PHE A 17 2.24 -4.42 9.84
CA PHE A 17 1.07 -4.88 9.10
C PHE A 17 1.40 -5.43 7.71
N LYS A 18 2.57 -5.10 7.17
CA LYS A 18 2.93 -5.39 5.77
C LYS A 18 3.99 -6.49 5.61
N ILE A 19 4.80 -6.72 6.64
CA ILE A 19 5.90 -7.68 6.63
C ILE A 19 5.52 -8.95 7.41
N ASN A 20 6.08 -10.09 6.98
CA ASN A 20 5.93 -11.39 7.63
C ASN A 20 6.07 -11.27 9.17
N PHE A 21 5.08 -11.80 9.92
CA PHE A 21 4.91 -11.60 11.37
C PHE A 21 6.20 -11.84 12.18
N VAL A 22 7.01 -12.81 11.76
CA VAL A 22 8.29 -13.19 12.37
C VAL A 22 9.34 -12.07 12.26
N VAL A 23 9.45 -11.43 11.10
CA VAL A 23 10.41 -10.34 10.85
C VAL A 23 10.00 -9.07 11.62
N GLY A 24 8.70 -8.86 11.78
CA GLY A 24 8.17 -7.84 12.69
C GLY A 24 8.67 -8.05 14.13
N ILE A 25 8.47 -9.24 14.69
CA ILE A 25 8.91 -9.56 16.05
C ILE A 25 10.41 -9.32 16.25
N ILE A 26 11.24 -9.77 15.30
CA ILE A 26 12.70 -9.60 15.36
C ILE A 26 13.08 -8.11 15.32
N THR A 27 12.47 -7.33 14.43
CA THR A 27 12.76 -5.88 14.33
C THR A 27 12.30 -5.10 15.56
N SER A 28 11.17 -5.47 16.18
CA SER A 28 10.76 -4.91 17.48
C SER A 28 11.70 -5.28 18.61
N LEU A 29 12.22 -6.50 18.65
CA LEU A 29 13.21 -6.92 19.65
C LEU A 29 14.52 -6.12 19.52
N VAL A 30 14.99 -5.88 18.29
CA VAL A 30 16.17 -5.03 18.04
C VAL A 30 15.91 -3.58 18.43
N PHE A 31 14.71 -3.06 18.17
CA PHE A 31 14.35 -1.69 18.57
C PHE A 31 14.23 -1.55 20.09
N LEU A 32 13.67 -2.55 20.77
CA LEU A 32 13.64 -2.66 22.24
C LEU A 32 15.05 -2.67 22.84
N SER A 33 15.97 -3.46 22.27
CA SER A 33 17.35 -3.54 22.79
C SER A 33 18.09 -2.21 22.64
N LEU A 34 17.98 -1.55 21.48
CA LEU A 34 18.61 -0.24 21.23
C LEU A 34 18.05 0.87 22.14
N THR A 35 16.76 0.81 22.46
CA THR A 35 16.12 1.79 23.36
C THR A 35 16.42 1.53 24.84
N PHE A 36 16.58 0.26 25.25
CA PHE A 36 17.02 -0.13 26.59
C PHE A 36 18.42 0.38 26.93
N ILE A 37 19.36 0.35 25.97
CA ILE A 37 20.74 0.79 26.15
C ILE A 37 20.84 2.31 26.29
N LYS A 38 20.05 3.08 25.53
CA LYS A 38 20.19 4.55 25.46
C LYS A 38 19.36 5.35 26.48
N PHE A 39 18.27 4.82 27.05
CA PHE A 39 17.34 5.63 27.87
C PHE A 39 16.74 4.91 29.09
N PRO A 40 17.47 4.77 30.22
CA PRO A 40 17.02 4.00 31.38
C PRO A 40 15.80 4.59 32.12
N LYS A 41 15.56 5.91 32.06
CA LYS A 41 14.46 6.60 32.78
C LYS A 41 13.14 6.72 32.00
N LYS A 42 13.04 6.23 30.75
CA LYS A 42 11.87 6.47 29.86
C LYS A 42 11.13 5.20 29.44
N ARG A 43 11.25 4.13 30.25
CA ARG A 43 10.73 2.78 29.96
C ARG A 43 9.19 2.74 29.81
N THR A 44 8.46 3.60 30.51
CA THR A 44 6.98 3.64 30.51
C THR A 44 6.36 3.95 29.15
N PHE A 45 6.97 4.85 28.38
CA PHE A 45 6.48 5.23 27.04
C PHE A 45 6.67 4.11 26.01
N ILE A 46 7.74 3.32 26.18
CA ILE A 46 8.03 2.14 25.34
C ILE A 46 7.01 1.05 25.63
N TYR A 47 6.72 0.76 26.91
CA TYR A 47 5.67 -0.19 27.28
C TYR A 47 4.29 0.23 26.76
N LEU A 48 3.95 1.53 26.82
CA LEU A 48 2.67 2.03 26.30
C LEU A 48 2.55 1.81 24.78
N ALA A 49 3.61 2.12 24.02
CA ALA A 49 3.64 1.90 22.57
C ALA A 49 3.56 0.40 22.21
N LEU A 50 4.21 -0.46 23.00
CA LEU A 50 4.23 -1.91 22.81
C LEU A 50 2.89 -2.56 23.19
N ILE A 51 2.22 -2.04 24.21
CA ILE A 51 0.85 -2.46 24.58
C ILE A 51 -0.14 -2.05 23.50
N ILE A 52 -0.01 -0.85 22.92
CA ILE A 52 -0.87 -0.40 21.81
C ILE A 52 -0.64 -1.25 20.56
N SER A 53 0.61 -1.60 20.24
CA SER A 53 0.91 -2.47 19.10
C SER A 53 0.44 -3.92 19.32
N CYS A 54 0.62 -4.48 20.52
CA CYS A 54 0.14 -5.84 20.84
C CYS A 54 -1.39 -5.93 21.00
N ALA A 55 -2.06 -4.92 21.54
CA ALA A 55 -3.51 -4.87 21.66
C ALA A 55 -4.22 -4.77 20.30
N GLY A 56 -3.56 -4.21 19.28
CA GLY A 56 -4.03 -4.24 17.90
C GLY A 56 -3.99 -5.64 17.26
N ILE A 57 -3.04 -6.48 17.70
CA ILE A 57 -2.87 -7.86 17.19
C ILE A 57 -3.85 -8.83 17.84
N SER A 58 -4.16 -8.67 19.13
CA SER A 58 -4.98 -9.63 19.90
C SER A 58 -6.48 -9.62 19.58
N LYS A 59 -6.98 -8.60 18.86
CA LYS A 59 -8.40 -8.47 18.49
C LYS A 59 -8.73 -8.93 17.07
N ILE A 60 -7.76 -9.49 16.34
CA ILE A 60 -8.03 -10.05 15.01
C ILE A 60 -8.31 -11.55 15.20
N PRO A 61 -9.58 -12.00 15.11
CA PRO A 61 -9.88 -13.43 15.17
C PRO A 61 -9.35 -14.10 13.90
N PHE A 62 -8.12 -14.62 13.97
CA PHE A 62 -7.58 -15.58 13.02
C PHE A 62 -8.16 -16.97 13.33
N GLU A 63 -9.48 -17.09 13.19
CA GLU A 63 -10.15 -18.38 13.26
C GLU A 63 -10.26 -18.92 11.83
N ASN A 64 -9.39 -19.88 11.51
CA ASN A 64 -9.36 -20.54 10.21
C ASN A 64 -10.23 -21.80 10.28
N ASN A 65 -11.55 -21.62 10.31
CA ASN A 65 -12.51 -22.73 10.28
C ASN A 65 -12.67 -23.23 8.84
N ASN A 66 -11.70 -24.03 8.41
CA ASN A 66 -11.68 -24.69 7.10
C ASN A 66 -12.93 -25.56 6.85
N GLU A 67 -13.56 -26.08 7.91
CA GLU A 67 -14.75 -26.94 7.81
C GLU A 67 -15.99 -26.21 7.26
N ASN A 68 -16.09 -24.90 7.46
CA ASN A 68 -17.27 -24.12 7.06
C ASN A 68 -17.08 -23.33 5.77
N ASN A 69 -16.00 -23.56 4.99
CA ASN A 69 -15.66 -22.74 3.82
C ASN A 69 -15.53 -21.24 4.13
N ILE A 70 -15.25 -20.88 5.38
CA ILE A 70 -15.07 -19.49 5.83
C ILE A 70 -13.61 -19.25 6.14
N TYR A 71 -13.00 -18.33 5.41
CA TYR A 71 -11.60 -17.94 5.55
C TYR A 71 -11.50 -16.52 6.11
N SER A 72 -10.78 -16.34 7.23
CA SER A 72 -10.52 -15.03 7.83
C SER A 72 -9.04 -14.67 7.69
N GLY A 73 -8.76 -13.48 7.19
CA GLY A 73 -7.40 -13.13 6.80
C GLY A 73 -7.22 -11.70 6.33
N VAL A 74 -6.06 -11.42 5.75
CA VAL A 74 -5.65 -10.07 5.36
C VAL A 74 -5.36 -10.01 3.86
N VAL A 75 -5.71 -8.90 3.22
CA VAL A 75 -5.31 -8.60 1.84
C VAL A 75 -3.83 -8.22 1.83
N ILE A 76 -3.01 -9.04 1.16
CA ILE A 76 -1.57 -8.82 1.05
C ILE A 76 -1.18 -8.09 -0.23
N GLU A 77 -1.98 -8.22 -1.28
CA GLU A 77 -1.78 -7.52 -2.55
C GLU A 77 -3.13 -7.24 -3.17
N SER A 78 -3.27 -6.07 -3.80
CA SER A 78 -4.53 -5.66 -4.40
C SER A 78 -4.29 -5.02 -5.76
N LYS A 79 -4.96 -5.56 -6.78
CA LYS A 79 -5.04 -5.04 -8.15
C LYS A 79 -6.48 -4.68 -8.47
N GLU A 80 -6.76 -4.25 -9.70
CA GLU A 80 -8.09 -3.77 -10.09
C GLU A 80 -9.10 -4.90 -10.26
N ASN A 81 -8.66 -6.05 -10.74
CA ASN A 81 -9.50 -7.21 -11.06
C ASN A 81 -9.25 -8.42 -10.16
N TYR A 82 -8.26 -8.34 -9.26
CA TYR A 82 -8.00 -9.39 -8.28
C TYR A 82 -7.33 -8.85 -7.02
N PHE A 83 -7.35 -9.64 -5.97
CA PHE A 83 -6.50 -9.46 -4.81
C PHE A 83 -5.94 -10.79 -4.32
N LEU A 84 -4.81 -10.70 -3.63
CA LEU A 84 -4.23 -11.83 -2.92
C LEU A 84 -4.60 -11.74 -1.45
N PHE A 85 -5.15 -12.82 -0.95
CA PHE A 85 -5.68 -12.93 0.40
C PHE A 85 -4.90 -13.97 1.17
N GLN A 86 -4.42 -13.62 2.36
CA GLN A 86 -3.70 -14.54 3.23
C GLN A 86 -4.58 -14.96 4.41
N SER A 87 -4.94 -16.24 4.46
CA SER A 87 -5.63 -16.88 5.59
C SER A 87 -4.64 -17.78 6.31
N GLY A 88 -4.20 -17.38 7.51
CA GLY A 88 -3.14 -18.09 8.24
C GLY A 88 -1.83 -18.15 7.44
N LEU A 89 -1.36 -19.36 7.13
CA LEU A 89 -0.13 -19.62 6.37
C LEU A 89 -0.35 -19.74 4.86
N GLU A 90 -1.60 -19.78 4.40
CA GLU A 90 -1.92 -19.98 3.00
C GLU A 90 -2.29 -18.67 2.31
N LYS A 91 -1.85 -18.55 1.05
CA LYS A 91 -2.19 -17.44 0.17
C LYS A 91 -3.15 -17.92 -0.91
N PHE A 92 -4.18 -17.13 -1.11
CA PHE A 92 -5.25 -17.39 -2.05
C PHE A 92 -5.34 -16.26 -3.08
N TYR A 93 -5.66 -16.65 -4.30
CA TYR A 93 -6.08 -15.73 -5.36
C TYR A 93 -7.59 -15.55 -5.30
N VAL A 94 -8.06 -14.30 -5.30
CA VAL A 94 -9.49 -13.98 -5.38
C VAL A 94 -9.71 -13.03 -6.55
N TYR A 95 -10.53 -13.48 -7.51
CA TYR A 95 -10.99 -12.64 -8.60
C TYR A 95 -12.21 -11.83 -8.14
N GLU A 96 -12.13 -10.52 -8.30
CA GLU A 96 -13.23 -9.59 -8.03
C GLU A 96 -13.09 -8.44 -9.03
N ASP A 97 -14.06 -8.31 -9.93
CA ASP A 97 -14.07 -7.20 -10.87
C ASP A 97 -14.30 -5.87 -10.14
N ASN A 98 -13.61 -4.81 -10.59
CA ASN A 98 -13.62 -3.49 -9.94
C ASN A 98 -13.34 -3.54 -8.43
N ASN A 99 -12.25 -4.21 -8.05
CA ASN A 99 -11.85 -4.43 -6.67
C ASN A 99 -11.41 -3.14 -5.92
N TYR A 100 -12.18 -2.78 -4.90
CA TYR A 100 -11.92 -1.66 -3.98
C TYR A 100 -11.13 -2.03 -2.71
N LYS A 101 -10.79 -3.31 -2.51
CA LYS A 101 -10.04 -3.75 -1.34
C LYS A 101 -8.62 -3.20 -1.38
N GLU A 102 -8.04 -2.96 -0.22
CA GLU A 102 -6.67 -2.45 -0.09
C GLU A 102 -5.79 -3.40 0.71
N VAL A 103 -4.48 -3.30 0.47
CA VAL A 103 -3.50 -4.02 1.28
C VAL A 103 -3.71 -3.64 2.74
N GLY A 104 -3.82 -4.64 3.61
CA GLY A 104 -4.12 -4.48 5.04
C GLY A 104 -5.61 -4.55 5.40
N ASP A 105 -6.54 -4.65 4.43
CA ASP A 105 -7.94 -4.96 4.73
C ASP A 105 -8.06 -6.35 5.37
N ILE A 106 -8.80 -6.44 6.47
CA ILE A 106 -9.14 -7.72 7.12
C ILE A 106 -10.49 -8.16 6.60
N LEU A 107 -10.50 -9.31 5.93
CA LEU A 107 -11.68 -9.87 5.29
C LEU A 107 -12.05 -11.20 5.93
N CYS A 108 -13.33 -11.52 5.82
CA CYS A 108 -13.91 -12.82 6.08
C CYS A 108 -14.61 -13.25 4.79
N ILE A 109 -14.10 -14.30 4.16
CA ILE A 109 -14.50 -14.75 2.84
C ILE A 109 -15.12 -16.13 2.98
N GLU A 110 -16.39 -16.23 2.58
CA GLU A 110 -17.07 -17.51 2.41
C GLU A 110 -16.87 -17.95 0.96
N ALA A 111 -16.07 -19.01 0.76
CA ALA A 111 -15.64 -19.45 -0.56
C ALA A 111 -15.27 -20.92 -0.58
N LYS A 112 -15.37 -21.55 -1.75
CA LYS A 112 -14.78 -22.87 -1.96
C LYS A 112 -13.40 -22.70 -2.61
N PRO A 113 -12.35 -23.38 -2.08
CA PRO A 113 -11.06 -23.38 -2.71
C PRO A 113 -11.15 -24.16 -4.03
N LYS A 114 -10.57 -23.59 -5.08
CA LYS A 114 -10.41 -24.23 -6.39
C LYS A 114 -8.95 -24.21 -6.79
N GLU A 115 -8.59 -25.08 -7.74
CA GLU A 115 -7.27 -25.01 -8.35
C GLU A 115 -7.10 -23.68 -9.11
N LEU A 116 -5.84 -23.33 -9.39
CA LEU A 116 -5.52 -22.17 -10.21
C LEU A 116 -5.79 -22.52 -11.69
N GLU A 117 -7.04 -22.31 -12.10
CA GLU A 117 -7.50 -22.38 -13.48
C GLU A 117 -7.35 -20.99 -14.11
N ILE A 118 -6.17 -20.69 -14.61
CA ILE A 118 -5.88 -19.45 -15.32
C ILE A 118 -5.60 -19.82 -16.76
N THR A 119 -6.40 -19.29 -17.68
CA THR A 119 -6.14 -19.37 -19.12
C THR A 119 -4.83 -18.65 -19.44
N SER A 120 -3.83 -19.40 -19.90
CA SER A 120 -2.62 -18.84 -20.49
C SER A 120 -2.99 -18.22 -21.83
N TYR A 121 -2.89 -16.90 -21.94
CA TYR A 121 -2.89 -16.23 -23.23
C TYR A 121 -1.52 -16.41 -23.88
N GLU A 122 -1.44 -16.47 -25.21
CA GLU A 122 -0.22 -16.75 -26.01
C GLU A 122 0.98 -15.81 -25.79
N SER A 123 0.87 -14.87 -24.85
CA SER A 123 1.97 -14.03 -24.43
C SER A 123 2.94 -14.83 -23.54
N ARG A 124 4.23 -14.50 -23.62
CA ARG A 124 5.34 -15.07 -22.82
C ARG A 124 5.15 -14.96 -21.29
N PHE A 125 4.06 -14.31 -20.85
CA PHE A 125 3.69 -14.17 -19.45
C PHE A 125 2.69 -15.25 -19.01
N ASN A 126 3.17 -16.21 -18.22
CA ASN A 126 2.30 -17.17 -17.56
C ASN A 126 1.85 -16.63 -16.18
N PHE A 127 0.60 -16.16 -16.10
CA PHE A 127 0.04 -15.62 -14.85
C PHE A 127 -0.09 -16.70 -13.75
N LYS A 128 -0.25 -17.98 -14.11
CA LYS A 128 -0.26 -19.08 -13.14
C LYS A 128 1.10 -19.21 -12.46
N ASP A 129 2.19 -19.22 -13.23
CA ASP A 129 3.55 -19.31 -12.70
C ASP A 129 3.89 -18.10 -11.83
N TYR A 130 3.45 -16.90 -12.24
CA TYR A 130 3.56 -15.69 -11.44
C TYR A 130 2.91 -15.82 -10.05
N LEU A 131 1.71 -16.38 -9.97
CA LEU A 131 1.01 -16.60 -8.70
C LEU A 131 1.69 -17.70 -7.85
N ILE A 132 2.15 -18.77 -8.48
CA ILE A 132 2.89 -19.86 -7.81
C ILE A 132 4.20 -19.31 -7.20
N ASN A 133 4.94 -18.49 -7.94
CA ASN A 133 6.16 -17.83 -7.44
C ASN A 133 5.88 -16.89 -6.25
N LYS A 134 4.66 -16.37 -6.14
CA LYS A 134 4.20 -15.58 -4.97
C LYS A 134 3.72 -16.44 -3.80
N GLY A 135 3.76 -17.76 -3.93
CA GLY A 135 3.31 -18.74 -2.94
C GLY A 135 1.79 -18.93 -2.91
N VAL A 136 1.08 -18.50 -3.96
CA VAL A 136 -0.36 -18.72 -4.10
C VAL A 136 -0.57 -20.10 -4.70
N LYS A 137 -1.28 -20.98 -3.97
CA LYS A 137 -1.51 -22.37 -4.39
C LYS A 137 -2.91 -22.60 -4.95
N ARG A 138 -3.89 -21.83 -4.47
CA ARG A 138 -5.31 -22.04 -4.73
C ARG A 138 -6.03 -20.72 -4.99
N SER A 139 -7.12 -20.80 -5.76
CA SER A 139 -8.08 -19.70 -5.89
C SER A 139 -9.24 -19.87 -4.92
N LEU A 140 -9.86 -18.78 -4.48
CA LEU A 140 -11.12 -18.81 -3.74
C LEU A 140 -12.22 -18.29 -4.66
N SER A 141 -13.19 -19.15 -4.96
CA SER A 141 -14.42 -18.74 -5.64
C SER A 141 -15.37 -18.19 -4.59
N ALA A 142 -15.26 -16.88 -4.34
CA ALA A 142 -15.98 -16.20 -3.27
C ALA A 142 -17.49 -16.15 -3.55
N HIS A 143 -18.26 -16.63 -2.58
CA HIS A 143 -19.72 -16.47 -2.55
C HIS A 143 -20.08 -15.19 -1.80
N ARG A 144 -19.36 -14.91 -0.70
CA ARG A 144 -19.57 -13.72 0.12
C ARG A 144 -18.25 -13.20 0.69
N ILE A 145 -18.00 -11.90 0.54
CA ILE A 145 -16.83 -11.23 1.09
C ILE A 145 -17.32 -10.19 2.10
N ASN A 146 -17.04 -10.40 3.38
CA ASN A 146 -17.35 -9.45 4.43
C ASN A 146 -16.06 -8.76 4.90
N THR A 147 -16.06 -7.43 4.97
CA THR A 147 -14.91 -6.66 5.45
C THR A 147 -15.04 -6.44 6.96
N LYS A 148 -14.19 -7.11 7.75
CA LYS A 148 -14.15 -6.97 9.21
C LYS A 148 -13.45 -5.68 9.63
N LEU A 149 -12.32 -5.37 8.98
CA LEU A 149 -11.58 -4.13 9.19
C LEU A 149 -11.13 -3.58 7.84
N SER A 150 -11.33 -2.28 7.68
CA SER A 150 -10.89 -1.53 6.52
C SER A 150 -9.56 -0.85 6.81
N ASN A 151 -8.63 -0.85 5.86
CA ASN A 151 -7.47 0.02 5.91
C ASN A 151 -7.97 1.48 6.00
N PRO A 152 -7.56 2.25 7.03
CA PRO A 152 -8.05 3.61 7.24
C PRO A 152 -7.63 4.59 6.14
N PHE A 153 -6.54 4.32 5.42
CA PHE A 153 -6.01 5.24 4.41
C PHE A 153 -6.80 5.25 3.11
N ARG A 154 -7.51 4.17 2.77
CA ARG A 154 -8.39 4.04 1.58
C ARG A 154 -7.86 4.78 0.32
N LEU A 155 -6.58 4.57 -0.03
CA LEU A 155 -5.89 5.26 -1.13
C LEU A 155 -6.58 5.08 -2.49
N LYS A 156 -7.06 3.89 -2.81
CA LYS A 156 -7.81 3.60 -4.06
C LYS A 156 -9.09 4.42 -4.13
N LYS A 157 -9.82 4.55 -3.01
CA LYS A 157 -11.06 5.34 -2.95
C LYS A 157 -10.76 6.83 -3.19
N TYR A 158 -9.76 7.38 -2.51
CA TYR A 158 -9.37 8.78 -2.70
C TYR A 158 -8.83 9.05 -4.09
N LYS A 159 -8.04 8.11 -4.65
CA LYS A 159 -7.60 8.18 -6.04
C LYS A 159 -8.80 8.25 -6.99
N LYS A 160 -9.76 7.33 -6.88
CA LYS A 160 -10.95 7.31 -7.74
C LYS A 160 -11.78 8.57 -7.61
N GLN A 161 -11.97 9.08 -6.38
CA GLN A 161 -12.67 10.33 -6.12
C GLN A 161 -11.94 11.54 -6.73
N PHE A 162 -10.62 11.61 -6.59
CA PHE A 162 -9.81 12.67 -7.19
C PHE A 162 -9.91 12.64 -8.72
N LEU A 163 -9.78 11.46 -9.33
CA LEU A 163 -9.86 11.28 -10.77
C LEU A 163 -11.27 11.51 -11.34
N SER A 164 -12.32 11.35 -10.54
CA SER A 164 -13.71 11.57 -11.00
C SER A 164 -14.05 13.02 -11.38
N GLY A 165 -13.21 13.98 -11.00
CA GLY A 165 -13.38 15.39 -11.35
C GLY A 165 -12.84 15.77 -12.73
N PHE A 166 -12.22 14.83 -13.46
CA PHE A 166 -11.57 15.08 -14.75
C PHE A 166 -12.27 14.30 -15.86
N ASP A 167 -12.18 14.80 -17.09
CA ASP A 167 -12.56 14.04 -18.29
C ASP A 167 -11.65 12.80 -18.48
N GLU A 168 -12.09 11.83 -19.28
CA GLU A 168 -11.38 10.55 -19.43
C GLU A 168 -9.94 10.74 -19.94
N GLU A 169 -9.68 11.63 -20.91
CA GLU A 169 -8.33 11.85 -21.43
C GLU A 169 -7.39 12.44 -20.37
N SER A 170 -7.85 13.48 -19.66
CA SER A 170 -7.11 14.07 -18.54
C SER A 170 -6.89 13.07 -17.41
N LYS A 171 -7.89 12.24 -17.12
CA LYS A 171 -7.84 11.21 -16.08
C LYS A 171 -6.75 10.19 -16.35
N TYR A 172 -6.60 9.69 -17.59
CA TYR A 172 -5.51 8.77 -17.94
C TYR A 172 -4.14 9.45 -17.77
N LEU A 173 -3.96 10.66 -18.30
CA LEU A 173 -2.68 11.40 -18.19
C LEU A 173 -2.28 11.68 -16.75
N ILE A 174 -3.22 12.17 -15.94
CA ILE A 174 -3.01 12.44 -14.52
C ILE A 174 -2.76 11.14 -13.77
N SER A 175 -3.47 10.06 -14.11
CA SER A 175 -3.30 8.75 -13.49
C SER A 175 -1.90 8.19 -13.73
N SER A 176 -1.39 8.28 -14.96
CA SER A 176 -0.04 7.81 -15.29
C SER A 176 1.05 8.67 -14.66
N LEU A 177 0.90 10.01 -14.67
CA LEU A 177 1.89 10.92 -14.10
C LEU A 177 1.96 10.83 -12.56
N LEU A 178 0.80 10.84 -11.90
CA LEU A 178 0.72 10.90 -10.43
C LEU A 178 0.71 9.52 -9.78
N PHE A 179 0.24 8.47 -10.45
CA PHE A 179 0.09 7.13 -9.86
C PHE A 179 0.81 6.01 -10.62
N MET A 180 1.41 6.27 -11.80
CA MET A 180 2.05 5.25 -12.65
C MET A 180 1.13 4.13 -13.13
N ASP A 181 -0.18 4.39 -13.16
CA ASP A 181 -1.11 3.47 -13.78
C ASP A 181 -1.17 3.83 -15.27
N ILE A 182 -0.53 3.00 -16.08
CA ILE A 182 -0.50 3.17 -17.53
C ILE A 182 -1.69 2.41 -18.11
N GLU A 183 -2.78 3.13 -18.30
CA GLU A 183 -3.95 2.66 -19.02
C GLU A 183 -3.84 3.12 -20.47
N TYR A 184 -3.50 2.20 -21.37
CA TYR A 184 -3.23 2.48 -22.80
C TYR A 184 -4.51 2.71 -23.63
N GLU A 185 -5.53 3.35 -23.05
CA GLU A 185 -6.79 3.64 -23.74
C GLU A 185 -6.74 4.97 -24.50
N SER A 186 -5.93 5.95 -24.08
CA SER A 186 -5.83 7.25 -24.77
C SER A 186 -4.67 7.33 -25.78
N ASN A 187 -4.94 7.97 -26.92
CA ASN A 187 -3.94 8.17 -27.98
C ASN A 187 -2.81 9.13 -27.55
N TYR A 188 -3.12 10.12 -26.69
CA TYR A 188 -2.11 11.04 -26.16
C TYR A 188 -1.16 10.36 -25.18
N LEU A 189 -1.64 9.40 -24.37
CA LEU A 189 -0.78 8.64 -23.47
C LEU A 189 0.22 7.79 -24.24
N LYS A 190 -0.22 7.14 -25.32
CA LYS A 190 0.65 6.33 -26.19
C LYS A 190 1.76 7.17 -26.80
N LEU A 191 1.44 8.34 -27.37
CA LEU A 191 2.46 9.24 -27.93
C LEU A 191 3.43 9.75 -26.86
N ALA A 192 2.94 10.10 -25.67
CA ALA A 192 3.78 10.59 -24.59
C ALA A 192 4.65 9.49 -23.94
N ASP A 193 4.19 8.24 -23.96
CA ASP A 193 4.95 7.06 -23.51
C ASP A 193 5.98 6.60 -24.55
N GLU A 194 5.64 6.61 -25.84
CA GLU A 194 6.58 6.37 -26.96
C GLU A 194 7.75 7.36 -26.93
N LEU A 195 7.48 8.62 -26.59
CA LEU A 195 8.50 9.65 -26.41
C LEU A 195 9.20 9.59 -25.04
N ASN A 196 8.87 8.61 -24.18
CA ASN A 196 9.38 8.45 -22.80
C ASN A 196 9.23 9.70 -21.92
N ILE A 197 8.28 10.58 -22.23
CA ILE A 197 8.09 11.84 -21.49
C ILE A 197 7.45 11.54 -20.13
N ILE A 198 6.49 10.60 -20.09
CA ILE A 198 5.80 10.20 -18.86
C ILE A 198 6.79 9.57 -17.88
N SER A 199 7.61 8.63 -18.34
CA SER A 199 8.63 7.99 -17.51
C SER A 199 9.66 8.99 -17.01
N LEU A 200 10.16 9.89 -17.86
CA LEU A 200 11.14 10.91 -17.49
C LEU A 200 10.58 11.91 -16.45
N LEU A 201 9.37 12.42 -16.64
CA LEU A 201 8.75 13.35 -15.68
C LEU A 201 8.44 12.66 -14.35
N THR A 202 8.02 11.40 -14.40
CA THR A 202 7.67 10.64 -13.20
C THR A 202 8.90 10.29 -12.37
N VAL A 203 10.00 9.86 -13.01
CA VAL A 203 11.27 9.49 -12.36
C VAL A 203 12.03 10.72 -11.85
N SER A 204 12.10 11.78 -12.66
CA SER A 204 12.87 12.98 -12.31
C SER A 204 12.28 13.77 -11.14
N GLY A 205 10.99 13.57 -10.83
CA GLY A 205 10.30 14.28 -9.76
C GLY A 205 10.24 15.80 -9.97
N ILE A 206 10.46 16.27 -11.20
CA ILE A 206 10.50 17.71 -11.54
C ILE A 206 9.19 18.39 -11.12
N TYR A 207 8.06 17.73 -11.35
CA TYR A 207 6.73 18.24 -10.96
C TYR A 207 6.60 18.43 -9.44
N ILE A 208 7.18 17.54 -8.62
CA ILE A 208 7.18 17.67 -7.15
C ILE A 208 8.02 18.87 -6.73
N LYS A 209 9.20 19.03 -7.33
CA LYS A 209 10.08 20.18 -7.04
C LYS A 209 9.41 21.50 -7.43
N LEU A 210 8.71 21.52 -8.56
CA LEU A 210 7.94 22.67 -9.01
C LEU A 210 6.79 23.01 -8.05
N LEU A 211 6.04 22.00 -7.58
CA LEU A 211 5.01 22.17 -6.55
C LEU A 211 5.59 22.72 -5.23
N ILE A 212 6.75 22.22 -4.79
CA ILE A 212 7.44 22.74 -3.60
C ILE A 212 7.76 24.23 -3.79
N LEU A 213 8.27 24.64 -4.95
CA LEU A 213 8.58 26.05 -5.23
C LEU A 213 7.33 26.93 -5.24
N ILE A 214 6.23 26.46 -5.82
CA ILE A 214 4.94 27.17 -5.79
C ILE A 214 4.47 27.34 -4.35
N PHE A 215 4.45 26.27 -3.55
CA PHE A 215 4.04 26.34 -2.15
C PHE A 215 4.96 27.22 -1.31
N LYS A 216 6.29 27.16 -1.53
CA LYS A 216 7.23 28.09 -0.87
C LYS A 216 6.91 29.54 -1.21
N LYS A 217 6.55 29.83 -2.46
CA LYS A 217 6.15 31.19 -2.86
C LYS A 217 4.85 31.61 -2.18
N LEU A 218 3.83 30.75 -2.18
CA LEU A 218 2.54 30.99 -1.52
C LEU A 218 2.68 31.20 -0.01
N PHE A 219 3.38 30.31 0.70
CA PHE A 219 3.62 30.42 2.14
C PHE A 219 4.57 31.56 2.49
N GLY A 220 5.39 32.01 1.55
CA GLY A 220 6.22 33.21 1.71
C GLY A 220 5.40 34.49 1.85
N PHE A 221 4.15 34.51 1.36
CA PHE A 221 3.25 35.65 1.56
C PHE A 221 2.52 35.61 2.90
N LEU A 222 2.34 34.43 3.51
CA LEU A 222 1.54 34.26 4.73
C LEU A 222 2.35 34.04 6.02
N THR A 223 3.63 33.65 5.94
CA THR A 223 4.35 33.09 7.11
C THR A 223 5.81 33.49 7.21
N ASN A 224 6.37 33.36 8.43
CA ASN A 224 7.79 33.56 8.74
C ASN A 224 8.72 32.64 7.93
N GLU A 225 9.96 33.08 7.67
CA GLU A 225 10.92 32.39 6.81
C GLU A 225 11.17 30.92 7.18
N LYS A 226 11.22 30.59 8.48
CA LYS A 226 11.41 29.20 8.93
C LYS A 226 10.22 28.28 8.63
N LEU A 227 8.99 28.81 8.67
CA LEU A 227 7.79 28.01 8.40
C LEU A 227 7.55 27.87 6.90
N LYS A 228 7.93 28.87 6.10
CA LYS A 228 7.89 28.85 4.63
C LYS A 228 8.61 27.64 4.03
N ASP A 229 9.72 27.23 4.63
CA ASP A 229 10.48 26.08 4.15
C ASP A 229 9.90 24.73 4.59
N ILE A 230 9.21 24.65 5.75
CA ILE A 230 8.71 23.39 6.30
C ILE A 230 7.29 23.07 5.81
N LEU A 231 6.42 24.09 5.71
CA LEU A 231 5.02 23.96 5.30
C LEU A 231 4.81 23.23 3.96
N PRO A 232 5.57 23.51 2.88
CA PRO A 232 5.43 22.80 1.61
C PRO A 232 5.59 21.28 1.76
N TYR A 233 6.57 20.83 2.55
CA TYR A 233 6.81 19.41 2.77
C TYR A 233 5.71 18.78 3.64
N LEU A 234 5.18 19.53 4.61
CA LEU A 234 4.07 19.07 5.45
C LEU A 234 2.78 18.90 4.64
N VAL A 235 2.49 19.85 3.75
CA VAL A 235 1.33 19.80 2.84
C VAL A 235 1.47 18.70 1.79
N LEU A 236 2.69 18.44 1.31
CA LEU A 236 2.98 17.36 0.37
C LEU A 236 3.20 16.00 1.05
N MET A 237 3.22 15.93 2.39
CA MET A 237 3.41 14.68 3.12
C MET A 237 2.35 13.62 2.80
N PRO A 238 1.03 13.95 2.70
CA PRO A 238 0.02 12.99 2.25
C PRO A 238 0.28 12.48 0.82
N TYR A 239 0.80 13.34 -0.06
CA TYR A 239 1.19 12.94 -1.41
C TYR A 239 2.34 11.94 -1.40
N GLY A 240 3.25 12.06 -0.43
CA GLY A 240 4.32 11.07 -0.20
C GLY A 240 3.81 9.63 0.02
N MET A 241 2.58 9.46 0.54
CA MET A 241 1.99 8.11 0.69
C MET A 241 1.65 7.47 -0.65
N PHE A 242 1.25 8.26 -1.65
CA PHE A 242 1.05 7.79 -3.02
C PHE A 242 2.39 7.52 -3.72
N VAL A 243 3.42 8.35 -3.45
CA VAL A 243 4.77 8.14 -4.01
C VAL A 243 5.47 6.91 -3.42
N PHE A 244 5.23 6.54 -2.16
CA PHE A 244 5.82 5.33 -1.56
C PHE A 244 5.36 4.04 -2.27
N SER A 245 4.13 4.01 -2.80
CA SER A 245 3.69 2.90 -3.65
C SER A 245 4.48 2.81 -4.96
N LYS A 246 5.03 3.94 -5.45
CA LYS A 246 5.88 4.00 -6.66
C LYS A 246 7.24 3.32 -6.45
N LEU A 247 7.87 3.48 -5.28
CA LEU A 247 9.17 2.84 -4.97
C LEU A 247 9.06 1.30 -4.96
N GLU A 248 7.93 0.75 -4.53
CA GLU A 248 7.70 -0.69 -4.55
C GLU A 248 7.56 -1.24 -5.98
N GLY A 249 6.92 -0.48 -6.89
CA GLY A 249 6.81 -0.83 -8.30
C GLY A 249 8.17 -0.91 -9.00
N TYR A 250 9.03 0.10 -8.79
CA TYR A 250 10.38 0.12 -9.36
C TYR A 250 11.32 -0.95 -8.80
N LEU A 251 11.24 -1.21 -7.48
CA LEU A 251 12.01 -2.31 -6.89
C LEU A 251 11.57 -3.67 -7.45
N ARG A 252 10.29 -3.84 -7.84
CA ARG A 252 9.82 -5.09 -8.46
C ARG A 252 10.13 -5.22 -9.95
N SER A 253 10.41 -4.13 -10.68
CA SER A 253 10.80 -4.18 -12.09
C SER A 253 12.31 -4.28 -12.30
N ALA A 254 13.10 -4.01 -11.24
CA ALA A 254 14.56 -4.05 -11.26
C ALA A 254 15.16 -5.40 -10.81
N PHE A 255 14.32 -6.36 -10.38
CA PHE A 255 14.70 -7.72 -9.98
C PHE A 255 13.90 -8.76 -10.75
#